data_AF-A0A941ERU6-F1
#
_entry.id   AF-A0A941ERU6-F1
#
_cell.length_a   1.000
_cell.length_b   1.000
_cell.length_c   1.000
_cell.angle_alpha   90.00
_cell.angle_beta   90.00
_cell.angle_gamma   90.00
#
_symmetry.space_group_name_H-M   'P 1'
#
loop_
_entity.id
_entity.type
_entity.pdbx_description
1 polymer ?
#
loop_
_entity_poly.entity_id
_entity_poly.type
_entity_poly.pdbx_seq_one_letter_code
_entity_poly.pdbx_strand_id
1 'polypeptide(L)'
;MDPLTFLLPGTQSLVSTILAEGWTQTRAALARKWSKKGTISQDAAEQELERGHELSLEVAGGDEADTDGRRALLEAYWTGYLAGLSAGHADLLDAIRELGAAREAGDSTPAPSRGSEGVPLLPWLGSSRLMVSQAAV
;
A
#
# COMPACT_ATOMS: atom_id res chain seq x y z
N MET A 1 -3.25 -4.02 28.60
CA MET A 1 -2.61 -4.12 27.27
C MET A 1 -2.80 -2.78 26.60
N ASP A 2 -1.72 -2.18 26.11
CA ASP A 2 -1.76 -0.85 25.51
C ASP A 2 -2.31 -0.95 24.07
N PRO A 3 -3.35 -0.19 23.69
CA PRO A 3 -3.92 -0.25 22.33
C PRO A 3 -2.90 0.15 21.26
N LEU A 4 -1.91 0.98 21.63
CA LEU A 4 -0.81 1.38 20.75
C LEU A 4 0.07 0.20 20.32
N THR A 5 0.28 -0.80 21.19
CA THR A 5 1.11 -1.98 20.89
C THR A 5 0.55 -2.83 19.75
N PHE A 6 -0.78 -2.84 19.57
CA PHE A 6 -1.44 -3.59 18.49
C PHE A 6 -1.72 -2.77 17.23
N LEU A 7 -1.57 -1.45 17.31
CA LEU A 7 -1.66 -0.53 16.18
C LEU A 7 -0.33 -0.48 15.41
N LEU A 8 0.78 -0.47 16.16
CA LEU A 8 2.13 -0.17 15.68
C LEU A 8 2.53 -0.86 14.36
N PRO A 9 2.37 -2.19 14.15
CA PRO A 9 2.83 -2.82 12.92
C PRO A 9 2.02 -2.35 11.69
N GLY A 10 0.70 -2.38 11.80
CA GLY A 10 -0.20 -1.98 10.70
C GLY A 10 -0.13 -0.49 10.42
N THR A 11 -0.05 0.33 11.45
CA THR A 11 0.10 1.79 11.34
C THR A 11 1.44 2.14 10.70
N GLN A 12 2.56 1.55 11.12
CA GLN A 12 3.87 1.86 10.53
C GLN A 12 3.98 1.49 9.05
N SER A 13 3.45 0.33 8.64
CA SER A 13 3.40 -0.07 7.23
C SER A 13 2.60 0.94 6.39
N LEU A 14 1.46 1.38 6.93
CA LEU A 14 0.57 2.33 6.26
C LEU A 14 1.18 3.74 6.19
N VAL A 15 1.84 4.19 7.25
CA VAL A 15 2.58 5.47 7.29
C VAL A 15 3.74 5.45 6.29
N SER A 16 4.53 4.38 6.26
CA SER A 16 5.62 4.25 5.28
C SER A 16 5.09 4.31 3.85
N THR A 17 3.92 3.72 3.60
CA THR A 17 3.27 3.77 2.28
C THR A 17 2.83 5.19 1.92
N ILE A 18 2.17 5.90 2.85
CA ILE A 18 1.76 7.30 2.64
C ILE A 18 2.96 8.13 2.19
N LEU A 19 4.11 7.91 2.81
CA LEU A 19 5.35 8.65 2.56
C LEU A 19 6.12 8.19 1.32
N ALA A 20 6.04 6.91 0.94
CA ALA A 20 6.85 6.33 -0.14
C ALA A 20 6.11 6.19 -1.47
N GLU A 21 4.85 5.75 -1.43
CA GLU A 21 4.11 5.23 -2.59
C GLU A 21 2.99 6.18 -3.05
N GLY A 22 2.54 7.04 -2.13
CA GLY A 22 1.67 8.16 -2.43
C GLY A 22 0.37 8.17 -1.64
N TRP A 23 -0.02 9.38 -1.25
CA TRP A 23 -1.19 9.65 -0.43
C TRP A 23 -2.51 9.16 -1.07
N THR A 24 -2.77 9.51 -2.33
CA THR A 24 -4.06 9.28 -3.00
C THR A 24 -4.48 7.81 -2.99
N GLN A 25 -3.55 6.89 -3.30
CA GLN A 25 -3.86 5.47 -3.34
C GLN A 25 -4.09 4.89 -1.94
N THR A 26 -3.29 5.33 -0.97
CA THR A 26 -3.44 4.91 0.43
C THR A 26 -4.75 5.39 1.04
N ARG A 27 -5.12 6.65 0.77
CA ARG A 27 -6.40 7.26 1.17
C ARG A 27 -7.58 6.45 0.64
N ALA A 28 -7.61 6.18 -0.67
CA ALA A 28 -8.71 5.44 -1.30
C ALA A 28 -8.82 4.00 -0.74
N ALA A 29 -7.70 3.31 -0.55
CA ALA A 29 -7.69 1.95 -0.01
C ALA A 29 -8.17 1.89 1.44
N LEU A 30 -7.71 2.83 2.28
CA LEU A 30 -8.10 2.92 3.68
C LEU A 30 -9.57 3.33 3.83
N ALA A 31 -10.02 4.36 3.10
CA ALA A 31 -11.41 4.82 3.14
C ALA A 31 -12.39 3.74 2.69
N ARG A 32 -12.06 2.99 1.64
CA ARG A 32 -12.89 1.87 1.18
C ARG A 32 -13.01 0.77 2.23
N LYS A 33 -11.90 0.42 2.90
CA LYS A 33 -11.89 -0.60 3.96
C LYS A 33 -12.67 -0.14 5.19
N TRP A 34 -12.43 1.11 5.60
CA TRP A 34 -13.10 1.72 6.74
C TRP A 34 -14.62 1.80 6.50
N SER A 35 -15.04 2.30 5.34
CA SER A 35 -16.48 2.39 5.02
C SER A 35 -17.16 1.02 4.95
N LYS A 36 -16.46 -0.02 4.46
CA LYS A 36 -16.99 -1.39 4.42
C LYS A 36 -17.33 -1.94 5.82
N LYS A 37 -16.73 -1.40 6.88
CA LYS A 37 -17.00 -1.79 8.28
C LYS A 37 -18.26 -1.11 8.86
N GLY A 38 -18.83 -0.13 8.16
CA GLY A 38 -20.24 0.26 8.30
C GLY A 38 -20.54 1.50 9.15
N THR A 39 -19.52 2.17 9.70
CA THR A 39 -19.72 3.30 10.63
C THR A 39 -19.67 4.67 9.94
N ILE A 40 -19.10 4.74 8.74
CA ILE A 40 -18.92 5.97 7.97
C ILE A 40 -19.06 5.68 6.46
N SER A 41 -19.57 6.64 5.70
CA SER A 41 -19.57 6.54 4.23
C SER A 41 -18.16 6.66 3.68
N GLN A 42 -17.92 6.12 2.48
CA GLN A 42 -16.60 6.21 1.85
C GLN A 42 -16.19 7.68 1.64
N ASP A 43 -17.08 8.54 1.14
CA ASP A 43 -16.80 9.98 0.99
C ASP A 43 -16.45 10.66 2.31
N ALA A 44 -17.13 10.34 3.40
CA ALA A 44 -16.84 10.94 4.70
C ALA A 44 -15.50 10.44 5.26
N ALA A 45 -15.18 9.16 5.09
CA ALA A 45 -13.86 8.62 5.43
C ALA A 45 -12.75 9.27 4.59
N GLU A 46 -13.00 9.48 3.29
CA GLU A 46 -12.07 10.14 2.39
C GLU A 46 -11.81 11.60 2.78
N GLN A 47 -12.85 12.36 3.14
CA GLN A 47 -12.72 13.73 3.62
C GLN A 47 -11.96 13.80 4.95
N GLU A 48 -12.22 12.86 5.85
CA GLU A 48 -11.57 12.87 7.17
C GLU A 48 -10.08 12.52 7.07
N LEU A 49 -9.73 11.62 6.16
CA LEU A 49 -8.33 11.36 5.82
C LEU A 49 -7.68 12.57 5.13
N GLU A 50 -8.38 13.24 4.22
CA GLU A 50 -7.84 14.41 3.50
C GLU A 50 -7.54 15.58 4.44
N ARG A 51 -8.40 15.85 5.43
CA ARG A 51 -8.10 16.85 6.48
C ARG A 51 -6.81 16.52 7.22
N GLY A 52 -6.60 15.24 7.54
CA GLY A 52 -5.36 14.78 8.15
C GLY A 52 -4.14 15.04 7.27
N HIS A 53 -4.28 14.90 5.96
CA HIS A 53 -3.21 15.16 5.01
C HIS A 53 -2.90 16.65 4.86
N GLU A 54 -3.91 17.51 4.73
CA GLU A 54 -3.74 18.97 4.70
C GLU A 54 -2.98 19.48 5.93
N LEU A 55 -3.38 19.04 7.12
CA LEU A 55 -2.69 19.36 8.38
C LEU A 55 -1.25 18.80 8.43
N SER A 56 -1.00 17.63 7.83
CA SER A 56 0.36 17.07 7.75
C SER A 56 1.31 17.93 6.91
N LEU A 57 0.78 18.60 5.88
CA LEU A 57 1.54 19.51 5.02
C LEU A 57 1.90 20.79 5.77
N GLU A 58 1.01 21.28 6.63
CA GLU A 58 1.30 22.42 7.52
C GLU A 58 2.42 22.08 8.52
N VAL A 59 2.40 20.86 9.09
CA VAL A 59 3.44 20.38 10.00
C VAL A 59 4.79 20.21 9.29
N ALA A 60 4.78 19.70 8.05
CA ALA A 60 6.00 19.48 7.26
C ALA A 60 6.57 20.76 6.61
N GLY A 61 5.74 21.81 6.47
CA GLY A 61 6.08 23.08 5.83
C GLY A 61 6.89 24.06 6.70
N GLY A 62 7.22 23.70 7.95
CA GLY A 62 8.12 24.48 8.78
C GLY A 62 9.54 24.52 8.20
N ASP A 63 10.05 25.73 7.94
CA ASP A 63 11.29 26.05 7.20
C ASP A 63 12.59 25.41 7.74
N GLU A 64 12.57 24.82 8.95
CA GLU A 64 13.80 24.45 9.69
C GLU A 64 14.14 22.95 9.73
N ALA A 65 13.30 22.06 9.18
CA ALA A 65 13.58 20.62 9.24
C ALA A 65 14.35 20.13 8.00
N ASP A 66 15.55 19.56 8.20
CA ASP A 66 16.25 18.74 7.22
C ASP A 66 15.41 17.51 6.80
N THR A 67 15.73 16.90 5.66
CA THR A 67 14.89 15.85 5.01
C THR A 67 14.53 14.69 5.97
N ASP A 68 15.50 14.23 6.77
CA ASP A 68 15.28 13.15 7.74
C ASP A 68 14.43 13.60 8.95
N GLY A 69 14.62 14.84 9.40
CA GLY A 69 13.81 15.44 10.47
C GLY A 69 12.35 15.62 10.05
N ARG A 70 12.13 16.03 8.79
CA ARG A 70 10.78 16.16 8.21
C ARG A 70 10.08 14.81 8.10
N ARG A 71 10.81 13.76 7.71
CA ARG A 71 10.28 12.40 7.66
C ARG A 71 9.85 11.90 9.04
N ALA A 72 10.70 12.06 10.06
CA ALA A 72 10.37 11.65 11.42
C ALA A 72 9.16 12.41 11.99
N LEU A 73 9.05 13.71 11.70
CA LEU A 73 7.89 14.53 12.08
C LEU A 73 6.60 14.01 11.43
N LEU A 74 6.63 13.72 10.13
CA LEU A 74 5.48 13.16 9.41
C LEU A 74 5.10 11.77 9.93
N GLU A 75 6.07 10.91 10.23
CA GLU A 75 5.82 9.59 10.80
C GLU A 75 5.14 9.69 12.18
N ALA A 76 5.62 10.60 13.04
CA ALA A 76 5.01 10.86 14.34
C ALA A 76 3.59 11.44 14.22
N TYR A 77 3.41 12.42 13.32
CA TYR A 77 2.12 13.03 13.03
C TYR A 77 1.08 11.98 12.61
N TRP A 78 1.39 11.20 11.58
CA TRP A 78 0.43 10.22 11.06
C TRP A 78 0.13 9.10 12.05
N THR A 79 1.14 8.68 12.84
CA THR A 79 0.93 7.70 13.92
C THR A 79 -0.04 8.25 14.96
N GLY A 80 0.15 9.50 15.40
CA GLY A 80 -0.73 10.16 16.37
C GLY A 80 -2.14 10.39 15.82
N TYR A 81 -2.24 10.86 14.57
CA TYR A 81 -3.52 11.14 13.91
C TYR A 81 -4.38 9.87 13.78
N LEU A 82 -3.81 8.78 13.27
CA LEU A 82 -4.51 7.51 13.12
C LEU A 82 -4.88 6.89 14.47
N ALA A 83 -4.01 7.01 15.48
CA ALA A 83 -4.33 6.56 16.83
C ALA A 83 -5.50 7.35 17.44
N GLY A 84 -5.49 8.68 17.28
CA GLY A 84 -6.57 9.56 17.74
C GLY A 84 -7.90 9.27 17.06
N LEU A 85 -7.91 9.12 15.73
CA LEU A 85 -9.11 8.74 14.99
C LEU A 85 -9.63 7.35 15.41
N SER A 86 -8.72 6.39 15.62
CA SER A 86 -9.09 5.03 16.03
C SER A 86 -9.70 4.97 17.43
N ALA A 87 -9.42 5.95 18.30
CA ALA A 87 -10.06 6.06 19.61
C ALA A 87 -11.55 6.41 19.51
N GLY A 88 -11.96 7.14 18.46
CA GLY A 88 -13.36 7.44 18.14
C GLY A 88 -14.02 6.41 17.19
N HIS A 89 -13.21 5.62 16.48
CA HIS A 89 -13.66 4.72 15.42
C HIS A 89 -12.95 3.36 15.52
N ALA A 90 -13.52 2.43 16.29
CA ALA A 90 -12.95 1.08 16.46
C ALA A 90 -12.86 0.30 15.12
N ASP A 91 -13.71 0.63 14.17
CA ASP A 91 -13.70 0.08 12.81
C ASP A 91 -12.54 0.56 11.94
N LEU A 92 -12.01 1.76 12.21
CA LEU A 92 -10.79 2.26 11.57
C LEU A 92 -9.58 1.44 12.00
N LEU A 93 -9.50 1.09 13.29
CA LEU A 93 -8.42 0.26 13.83
C LEU A 93 -8.31 -1.07 13.08
N ASP A 94 -9.45 -1.74 12.84
CA ASP A 94 -9.48 -2.99 12.08
C ASP A 94 -9.12 -2.77 10.60
N ALA A 95 -9.55 -1.67 9.99
CA ALA A 95 -9.19 -1.33 8.62
C ALA A 95 -7.68 -1.13 8.44
N ILE A 96 -7.02 -0.45 9.40
CA ILE A 96 -5.56 -0.23 9.42
C ILE A 96 -4.82 -1.58 9.53
N ARG A 97 -5.24 -2.44 10.46
CA ARG A 97 -4.61 -3.77 10.66
C ARG A 97 -4.72 -4.63 9.41
N GLU A 98 -5.91 -4.72 8.81
CA GLU A 98 -6.11 -5.52 7.61
C GLU A 98 -5.33 -4.99 6.41
N LEU A 99 -5.20 -3.66 6.27
CA LEU A 99 -4.48 -3.07 5.15
C LEU A 99 -2.95 -3.23 5.32
N GLY A 100 -2.43 -3.09 6.54
CA GLY A 100 -1.03 -3.38 6.86
C GLY A 100 -0.68 -4.84 6.60
N ALA A 101 -1.49 -5.78 7.11
CA ALA A 101 -1.26 -7.22 6.92
C ALA A 101 -1.34 -7.64 5.44
N ALA A 102 -2.25 -7.06 4.66
CA ALA A 102 -2.36 -7.34 3.23
C ALA A 102 -1.12 -6.88 2.44
N ARG A 103 -0.43 -5.83 2.90
CA ARG A 103 0.80 -5.32 2.29
C ARG A 103 2.02 -6.18 2.64
N GLU A 104 2.13 -6.64 3.89
CA GLU A 104 3.19 -7.58 4.29
C GLU A 104 3.07 -8.92 3.56
N ALA A 105 1.83 -9.39 3.31
CA ALA A 105 1.57 -10.59 2.54
C ALA A 105 1.88 -10.44 1.04
N GLY A 106 1.75 -9.24 0.46
CA GLY A 106 2.09 -8.96 -0.93
C GLY A 106 3.61 -8.94 -1.19
N ASP A 107 4.38 -8.48 -0.20
CA ASP A 107 5.86 -8.52 -0.21
C ASP A 107 6.39 -9.95 -0.01
N SER A 108 5.64 -10.78 0.73
CA SER A 108 5.91 -12.21 0.93
C SER A 108 5.36 -13.10 -0.20
N THR A 109 5.57 -12.74 -1.48
CA THR A 109 5.38 -13.71 -2.55
C THR A 109 6.56 -14.69 -2.51
N PRO A 110 6.38 -15.99 -2.18
CA PRO A 110 7.43 -16.95 -2.38
C PRO A 110 7.74 -16.97 -3.87
N ALA A 111 8.98 -16.61 -4.24
CA ALA A 111 9.50 -16.81 -5.58
C ALA A 111 9.12 -18.24 -6.03
N PRO A 112 8.59 -18.44 -7.25
CA PRO A 112 8.29 -19.78 -7.71
C PRO A 112 9.57 -20.59 -7.60
N SER A 113 9.56 -21.57 -6.71
CA SER A 113 10.65 -22.53 -6.58
C SER A 113 10.80 -23.18 -7.94
N ARG A 114 11.86 -22.82 -8.68
CA ARG A 114 12.33 -23.55 -9.86
C ARG A 114 12.88 -24.90 -9.37
N GLY A 115 11.97 -25.76 -8.94
CA GLY A 115 12.22 -27.17 -8.69
C GLY A 115 12.19 -27.89 -10.03
N SER A 116 13.38 -28.21 -10.51
CA SER A 116 13.74 -29.46 -11.18
C SER A 116 12.60 -30.33 -11.71
N GLU A 117 12.25 -30.18 -12.98
CA GLU A 117 11.75 -31.31 -13.78
C GLU A 117 12.56 -31.36 -15.07
N GLY A 118 13.43 -32.37 -15.13
CA GLY A 118 14.28 -32.62 -16.27
C GLY A 118 13.46 -33.09 -17.47
N VAL A 119 13.77 -32.54 -18.64
CA VAL A 119 13.43 -33.16 -19.92
C VAL A 119 14.66 -33.01 -20.84
N PRO A 120 15.15 -34.11 -21.43
CA PRO A 120 16.52 -34.21 -21.91
C PRO A 120 16.78 -33.51 -23.25
N LEU A 121 18.05 -33.17 -23.39
CA LEU A 121 18.77 -32.64 -24.54
C LEU A 121 18.68 -33.50 -25.83
N LEU A 122 18.55 -32.78 -26.98
CA LEU A 122 19.10 -33.02 -28.35
C LEU A 122 18.22 -33.73 -29.42
N PRO A 123 18.58 -33.65 -30.73
CA PRO A 123 19.09 -32.50 -31.52
C PRO A 123 18.54 -32.38 -32.98
N TRP A 124 18.74 -31.20 -33.58
CA TRP A 124 19.11 -30.90 -35.00
C TRP A 124 18.29 -31.40 -36.23
N LEU A 125 18.20 -30.46 -37.19
CA LEU A 125 18.10 -30.55 -38.66
C LEU A 125 16.72 -30.75 -39.34
N GLY A 126 16.44 -29.87 -40.31
CA GLY A 126 15.54 -30.22 -41.40
C GLY A 126 14.88 -29.08 -42.15
N SER A 127 15.68 -28.31 -42.90
CA SER A 127 15.37 -27.76 -44.24
C SER A 127 13.94 -27.35 -44.63
N SER A 128 13.83 -26.06 -44.97
CA SER A 128 13.31 -25.54 -46.24
C SER A 128 12.06 -26.17 -46.86
N ARG A 129 11.00 -25.35 -47.02
CA ARG A 129 10.35 -25.21 -48.34
C ARG A 129 9.56 -23.91 -48.49
N LEU A 130 9.83 -23.28 -49.62
CA LEU A 130 9.22 -22.12 -50.24
C LEU A 130 7.71 -22.27 -50.57
N MET A 131 7.14 -21.10 -50.90
CA MET A 131 6.02 -20.77 -51.81
C MET A 131 4.74 -20.28 -51.12
N VAL A 132 4.41 -18.98 -51.18
CA VAL A 132 3.93 -18.09 -52.28
C VAL A 132 2.41 -18.14 -52.49
N SER A 133 1.85 -16.96 -52.76
CA SER A 133 0.43 -16.60 -53.03
C SER A 133 -0.38 -16.27 -51.77
N GLN A 134 -1.15 -15.20 -51.66
CA GLN A 134 -1.69 -14.25 -52.65
C GLN A 134 -2.32 -13.05 -51.90
N ALA A 135 -2.22 -11.82 -52.42
CA ALA A 135 -3.16 -10.70 -52.22
C ALA A 135 -2.78 -9.61 -53.24
N ALA A 136 -3.48 -9.43 -54.36
CA ALA A 136 -4.76 -8.73 -54.53
C ALA A 136 -4.67 -7.23 -54.16
N VAL A 137 -4.30 -6.39 -55.13
CA VAL A 137 -5.08 -5.26 -55.71
C VAL A 137 -4.18 -4.53 -56.71
#